data_AF-A0A6S5U040-F1
#
_entry.id   AF-A0A6S5U040-F1
#
_cell.length_a   1.000
_cell.length_b   1.000
_cell.length_c   1.000
_cell.angle_alpha   90.00
_cell.angle_beta   90.00
_cell.angle_gamma   90.00
#
_symmetry.space_group_name_H-M   'P 1'
#
loop_
_entity.id
_entity.type
_entity.pdbx_description
1 polymer ?
#
loop_
_entity_poly.entity_id
_entity_poly.type
_entity_poly.pdbx_seq_one_letter_code
_entity_poly.pdbx_strand_id
1 'polypeptide(L)'
;MASESSPVTAFILLISAFVIYFLPTFIAARRGHPNGTSIFLLDLFLGWTGIGWLAALIWSASAIRAIDTTGPELHGKGDAYAKLERLASLKDKGHITPEEYEREKAKLLKN
;
A
#
# COMPACT_ATOMS: atom_id res chain seq x y z
N MET A 1 17.52 -36.59 -34.70
CA MET A 1 16.30 -37.34 -34.32
C MET A 1 15.45 -36.39 -33.49
N ALA A 2 14.46 -35.74 -34.11
CA ALA A 2 13.49 -34.95 -33.37
C ALA A 2 12.52 -35.94 -32.72
N SER A 3 12.47 -35.98 -31.39
CA SER A 3 11.43 -36.72 -30.68
C SER A 3 10.07 -36.10 -31.06
N GLU A 4 9.21 -36.87 -31.72
CA GLU A 4 7.79 -36.53 -31.92
C GLU A 4 7.17 -36.27 -30.54
N SER A 5 7.02 -34.99 -30.15
CA SER A 5 6.40 -34.63 -28.89
C SER A 5 4.89 -34.88 -29.01
N SER A 6 4.36 -35.78 -28.18
CA SER A 6 2.92 -36.05 -28.13
C SER A 6 2.16 -34.74 -27.85
N PRO A 7 1.03 -34.46 -28.53
CA PRO A 7 0.17 -33.31 -28.24
C PRO A 7 -0.21 -33.20 -26.76
N VAL A 8 -0.33 -34.33 -26.07
CA VAL A 8 -0.60 -34.39 -24.63
C VAL A 8 0.55 -33.78 -23.82
N THR A 9 1.79 -34.11 -24.18
CA THR A 9 2.98 -33.54 -23.53
C THR A 9 3.03 -32.03 -23.71
N ALA A 10 2.74 -31.54 -24.91
CA ALA A 10 2.68 -30.10 -25.18
C ALA A 10 1.59 -29.41 -24.35
N PHE A 11 0.42 -30.03 -24.23
CA PHE A 11 -0.69 -29.49 -23.44
C PHE A 11 -0.37 -29.42 -21.93
N ILE A 12 0.27 -30.46 -21.39
CA ILE A 12 0.74 -30.47 -19.99
C ILE A 12 1.74 -29.34 -19.75
N LEU A 13 2.73 -29.19 -20.64
CA LEU A 13 3.73 -28.12 -20.53
C LEU A 13 3.09 -26.73 -20.62
N LEU A 14 2.09 -26.54 -21.49
CA LEU A 14 1.36 -25.28 -21.61
C LEU A 14 0.63 -24.93 -20.31
N ILE A 15 -0.09 -25.89 -19.72
CA ILE A 15 -0.78 -25.68 -18.44
C ILE A 15 0.22 -25.38 -17.32
N SER A 16 1.32 -26.14 -17.24
CA SER A 16 2.35 -25.90 -16.23
C SER A 16 2.95 -24.50 -16.38
N ALA A 17 3.27 -24.08 -17.60
CA ALA A 17 3.80 -22.75 -17.87
C ALA A 17 2.79 -21.66 -17.49
N PHE A 18 1.50 -21.85 -17.82
CA PHE A 18 0.44 -20.91 -17.46
C PHE A 18 0.32 -20.73 -15.94
N VAL A 19 0.33 -21.83 -15.18
CA VAL A 19 0.23 -21.78 -13.71
C VAL A 19 1.44 -21.07 -13.10
N ILE A 20 2.65 -21.33 -13.61
CA ILE A 20 3.88 -20.67 -13.14
C ILE A 20 3.87 -19.18 -13.48
N TYR A 21 3.42 -18.84 -14.70
CA TYR A 21 3.33 -17.46 -15.14
C TYR A 21 2.41 -16.66 -14.22
N PHE A 22 1.20 -17.16 -13.95
CA PHE A 22 0.22 -16.48 -13.09
C PHE A 22 0.41 -16.73 -11.58
N LEU A 23 1.56 -17.27 -11.16
CA LEU A 23 1.85 -17.54 -9.74
C LEU A 23 1.71 -16.29 -8.85
N PRO A 24 2.23 -15.10 -9.22
CA PRO A 24 2.06 -13.88 -8.43
C PRO A 24 0.58 -13.49 -8.25
N THR A 25 -0.21 -13.64 -9.31
CA THR A 25 -1.64 -13.40 -9.30
C THR A 25 -2.35 -14.35 -8.32
N PHE A 26 -2.03 -15.65 -8.34
CA PHE A 26 -2.62 -16.62 -7.41
C PHE A 26 -2.25 -16.32 -5.96
N ILE A 27 -1.01 -15.90 -5.68
CA ILE A 27 -0.57 -15.51 -4.33
C ILE A 27 -1.35 -14.30 -3.84
N ALA A 28 -1.52 -13.28 -4.67
CA ALA A 28 -2.28 -12.08 -4.33
C ALA A 28 -3.76 -12.39 -4.07
N ALA A 29 -4.37 -13.24 -4.90
CA ALA A 29 -5.77 -13.67 -4.75
C ALA A 29 -5.99 -14.47 -3.46
N ARG A 30 -5.13 -15.46 -3.17
CA ARG A 30 -5.24 -16.27 -1.95
C ARG A 30 -5.08 -15.45 -0.67
N ARG A 31 -4.29 -14.37 -0.72
CA ARG A 31 -4.05 -13.48 0.43
C ARG A 31 -5.08 -12.37 0.56
N GLY A 32 -6.04 -12.25 -0.37
CA GLY A 32 -6.99 -11.14 -0.38
C GLY A 32 -6.29 -9.78 -0.49
N HIS A 33 -5.19 -9.69 -1.25
CA HIS A 33 -4.40 -8.47 -1.35
C HIS A 33 -5.27 -7.36 -1.99
N PRO A 34 -5.38 -6.16 -1.38
CA PRO A 34 -6.28 -5.11 -1.88
C PRO A 34 -5.90 -4.63 -3.28
N ASN A 35 -4.61 -4.73 -3.62
CA ASN A 35 -4.10 -4.41 -4.95
C ASN A 35 -4.03 -5.66 -5.87
N GLY A 36 -4.86 -6.68 -5.63
CA GLY A 36 -4.86 -7.93 -6.39
C GLY A 36 -5.04 -7.70 -7.90
N THR A 37 -5.96 -6.80 -8.28
CA THR A 37 -6.17 -6.43 -9.69
C THR A 37 -4.93 -5.79 -10.30
N SER A 38 -4.25 -4.89 -9.58
CA SER A 38 -3.04 -4.25 -10.08
C SER A 38 -1.90 -5.25 -10.25
N ILE A 39 -1.76 -6.20 -9.33
CA ILE A 39 -0.79 -7.30 -9.43
C ILE A 39 -1.11 -8.16 -10.65
N PHE A 40 -2.39 -8.50 -10.87
CA PHE A 40 -2.81 -9.26 -12.05
C PHE A 40 -2.51 -8.53 -13.37
N LEU A 41 -2.80 -7.23 -13.46
CA LEU A 41 -2.51 -6.45 -14.66
C LEU A 41 -1.00 -6.36 -14.90
N LEU A 42 -0.20 -6.15 -13.85
CA LEU A 42 1.25 -6.15 -13.94
C LEU A 42 1.79 -7.50 -14.46
N ASP A 43 1.28 -8.60 -13.90
CA ASP A 43 1.64 -9.97 -14.28
C ASP A 43 1.24 -10.28 -15.74
N LEU A 44 0.05 -9.87 -16.16
CA LEU A 44 -0.46 -10.08 -17.53
C LEU A 44 0.32 -9.32 -18.61
N PHE A 45 0.63 -8.04 -18.37
CA PHE A 45 1.25 -7.18 -19.39
C PHE A 45 2.77 -7.17 -19.33
N LEU A 46 3.36 -7.33 -18.14
CA LEU A 46 4.80 -7.22 -17.90
C LEU A 46 5.44 -8.51 -17.38
N GLY A 47 4.67 -9.58 -17.13
CA GLY A 47 5.21 -10.85 -16.66
C GLY A 47 6.22 -11.50 -17.63
N TRP A 48 6.10 -11.23 -18.93
CA TRP A 48 7.03 -11.74 -19.95
C TRP A 48 8.43 -11.11 -19.88
N THR A 49 8.58 -9.98 -19.18
CA THR A 49 9.87 -9.27 -19.06
C THR A 49 10.79 -9.83 -17.97
N GLY A 50 10.31 -10.79 -17.16
CA GLY A 50 10.99 -11.32 -15.97
C GLY A 50 11.05 -10.32 -14.81
N ILE A 51 11.43 -9.08 -15.06
CA ILE A 51 11.44 -7.99 -14.06
C ILE A 51 10.01 -7.68 -13.61
N GLY A 52 9.05 -7.57 -14.54
CA GLY A 52 7.65 -7.35 -14.21
C GLY A 52 7.05 -8.50 -13.41
N TRP A 53 7.42 -9.75 -13.75
CA TRP A 53 7.02 -10.94 -13.00
C TRP A 53 7.59 -10.93 -11.57
N LEU A 54 8.88 -10.60 -11.41
CA LEU A 54 9.51 -10.51 -10.09
C LEU A 54 8.92 -9.38 -9.24
N ALA A 55 8.65 -8.23 -9.85
CA ALA A 55 7.98 -7.11 -9.19
C ALA A 55 6.56 -7.52 -8.74
N ALA A 56 5.79 -8.20 -9.59
CA ALA A 56 4.49 -8.75 -9.24
C ALA A 56 4.58 -9.76 -8.10
N LEU A 57 5.59 -10.63 -8.11
CA LEU A 57 5.82 -11.63 -7.06
C LEU A 57 6.12 -10.96 -5.71
N ILE A 58 7.06 -10.02 -5.68
CA ILE A 58 7.40 -9.25 -4.48
C ILE A 58 6.17 -8.49 -3.99
N TRP A 59 5.40 -7.88 -4.89
CA TRP A 59 4.20 -7.13 -4.51
C TRP A 59 3.09 -8.04 -3.97
N SER A 60 2.88 -9.22 -4.56
CA SER A 60 1.93 -10.23 -4.08
C SER A 60 2.29 -10.77 -2.69
N ALA A 61 3.60 -10.82 -2.38
CA ALA A 61 4.14 -11.23 -1.09
C ALA A 61 4.24 -10.07 -0.08
N SER A 62 4.08 -8.82 -0.51
CA SER A 62 4.18 -7.65 0.35
C SER A 62 3.13 -7.67 1.47
N ALA A 63 3.44 -6.98 2.57
CA ALA A 63 2.49 -6.78 3.64
C ALA A 63 1.37 -5.85 3.14
N ILE A 64 0.13 -6.28 3.35
CA ILE A 64 -1.03 -5.42 3.18
C ILE A 64 -0.90 -4.33 4.24
N ARG A 65 -0.34 -3.19 3.86
CA ARG A 65 -0.44 -1.98 4.66
C ARG A 65 -1.90 -1.60 4.62
N ALA A 66 -2.66 -2.05 5.60
CA ALA A 66 -3.77 -1.24 6.07
C ALA A 66 -3.11 0.10 6.41
N ILE A 67 -3.24 1.08 5.52
CA ILE A 67 -3.18 2.46 5.97
C ILE A 67 -4.38 2.55 6.89
N ASP A 68 -4.12 2.25 8.16
CA ASP A 68 -4.99 2.60 9.25
C ASP A 68 -5.00 4.12 9.24
N THR A 69 -5.87 4.68 8.39
CA THR A 69 -6.43 6.02 8.63
C THR A 69 -7.16 6.05 9.98
N THR A 70 -7.38 4.88 10.58
CA THR A 70 -7.79 4.62 11.96
C THR A 70 -6.65 4.33 12.93
N GLY A 71 -5.41 4.75 12.64
CA GLY A 71 -4.42 4.92 13.70
C GLY A 71 -4.84 6.11 14.60
N PRO A 72 -5.12 5.93 15.90
CA PRO A 72 -5.57 7.01 16.78
C PRO A 72 -4.59 8.19 16.91
N GLU A 73 -3.35 8.06 16.40
CA GLU A 73 -2.28 9.04 16.61
C GLU A 73 -2.09 10.08 15.48
N LEU A 74 -2.58 9.83 14.26
CA LEU A 74 -2.29 10.71 13.11
C LEU A 74 -3.42 11.73 12.85
N HIS A 75 -4.67 11.32 13.02
CA HIS A 75 -5.82 12.23 12.98
C HIS A 75 -5.80 13.23 14.16
N GLY A 76 -5.49 12.76 15.37
CA GLY A 76 -5.40 13.64 16.55
C GLY A 76 -4.28 14.69 16.46
N LYS A 77 -3.13 14.33 15.87
CA LYS A 77 -2.04 15.29 15.64
C LYS A 77 -2.40 16.34 14.59
N GLY A 78 -3.04 15.95 13.49
CA GLY A 78 -3.53 16.89 12.47
C GLY A 78 -4.47 17.94 13.05
N ASP A 79 -5.42 17.49 13.89
CA ASP A 79 -6.36 18.36 14.59
C ASP A 79 -5.67 19.26 15.64
N ALA A 80 -4.63 18.75 16.31
CA ALA A 80 -3.82 19.52 17.25
C ALA A 80 -3.07 20.65 16.54
N TYR A 81 -2.46 20.39 15.37
CA TYR A 81 -1.81 21.42 14.56
C TYR A 81 -2.80 22.48 14.06
N ALA A 82 -3.98 22.08 13.60
CA ALA A 82 -5.03 23.02 13.21
C ALA A 82 -5.49 23.92 14.38
N LYS A 83 -5.52 23.38 15.62
CA LYS A 83 -5.77 24.16 16.83
C LYS A 83 -4.63 25.13 17.16
N LEU A 84 -3.37 24.73 16.96
CA LEU A 84 -2.21 25.62 17.15
C LEU A 84 -2.28 26.82 16.20
N GLU A 85 -2.68 26.62 14.94
CA GLU A 85 -2.84 27.71 13.97
C GLU A 85 -3.95 28.69 14.38
N ARG A 86 -5.08 28.19 14.88
CA ARG A 86 -6.16 29.05 15.41
C ARG A 86 -5.70 29.85 16.62
N LEU A 87 -5.00 29.22 17.56
CA LEU A 87 -4.43 29.91 18.73
C LEU A 87 -3.44 31.00 18.31
N ALA A 88 -2.60 30.74 17.31
CA ALA A 88 -1.66 31.73 16.78
C ALA A 88 -2.41 32.94 16.17
N SER A 89 -3.49 32.67 15.42
CA SER A 89 -4.32 33.73 14.83
C SER A 89 -5.05 34.58 15.88
N LEU A 90 -5.43 34.01 17.03
CA LEU A 90 -6.10 34.74 18.10
C LEU A 90 -5.12 35.61 18.89
N LYS A 91 -3.87 35.13 19.06
CA LYS A 91 -2.78 35.89 19.68
C LYS A 91 -2.44 37.11 18.83
N ASP A 92 -2.32 36.92 17.52
CA ASP A 92 -2.00 38.00 16.58
C ASP A 92 -3.10 39.08 16.53
N LYS A 93 -4.37 38.67 16.67
CA LYS A 93 -5.52 39.57 16.80
C LYS A 93 -5.62 40.28 18.16
N GLY A 94 -4.72 40.00 19.11
CA GLY A 94 -4.72 40.62 20.44
C GLY A 94 -5.84 40.16 21.38
N HIS A 95 -6.56 39.09 21.03
CA HIS A 95 -7.67 38.57 21.84
C HIS A 95 -7.24 37.62 22.97
N ILE A 96 -5.99 37.14 22.94
CA ILE A 96 -5.43 36.28 23.99
C ILE A 96 -4.04 36.76 24.38
N THR A 97 -3.71 36.58 25.65
CA THR A 97 -2.38 36.97 26.16
C THR A 97 -1.30 35.97 25.73
N PRO A 98 -0.02 36.39 25.64
CA PRO A 98 1.08 35.49 25.31
C PRO A 98 1.21 34.31 26.29
N GLU A 99 0.85 34.53 27.55
CA GLU A 99 0.91 33.52 28.60
C GLU A 99 -0.16 32.44 28.45
N GLU A 100 -1.40 32.83 28.09
CA GLU A 100 -2.48 31.88 27.82
C GLU A 100 -2.19 31.04 26.58
N TYR A 101 -1.63 31.65 25.53
CA TYR A 101 -1.22 30.96 24.32
C TYR A 101 -0.20 29.83 24.59
N GLU A 102 0.85 30.11 25.38
CA GLU A 102 1.88 29.10 25.68
C GLU A 102 1.34 27.97 26.57
N ARG A 103 0.41 28.25 27.49
CA ARG A 103 -0.27 27.21 28.29
C ARG A 103 -1.09 26.27 27.41
N GLU A 104 -1.86 26.82 26.48
CA GLU A 104 -2.74 26.04 25.62
C GLU A 104 -1.95 25.21 24.60
N LYS A 105 -0.86 25.78 24.06
CA LYS A 105 0.11 25.08 23.19
C LYS A 105 0.80 23.92 23.91
N ALA A 106 1.27 24.14 25.14
CA ALA A 106 1.94 23.09 25.93
C ALA A 106 0.99 21.93 26.27
N LYS A 107 -0.29 22.23 26.49
CA LYS A 107 -1.34 21.23 26.73
C LYS A 107 -1.62 20.37 25.48
N LEU A 108 -1.58 20.97 24.28
CA LEU A 108 -1.81 20.29 23.01
C LEU A 108 -0.65 19.39 22.56
N LEU A 109 0.59 19.72 22.92
CA LEU A 109 1.78 18.94 22.54
C LEU A 109 2.09 17.79 23.50
N LYS A 110 1.49 17.79 24.70
CA LYS A 110 1.72 16.80 25.76
C LYS A 110 0.73 15.63 25.73
N ASN A 111 -0.33 15.74 24.93
CA ASN A 111 -1.38 14.74 24.74
C ASN A 111 -1.20 13.99 23.43
#